data_AF-K0TDG0-F1
#
_entry.id   AF-K0TDG0-F1
#
_cell.length_a   1.000
_cell.length_b   1.000
_cell.length_c   1.000
_cell.angle_alpha   90.00
_cell.angle_beta   90.00
_cell.angle_gamma   90.00
#
_symmetry.space_group_name_H-M   'P 1'
#
loop_
_entity.id
_entity.type
_entity.pdbx_description
1 polymer ?
#
loop_
_entity_poly.entity_id
_entity_poly.type
_entity_poly.pdbx_seq_one_letter_code
_entity_poly.pdbx_strand_id
1 'polypeptide(L)' 'VQILKQLEGAEVLAVGSRSAEGADRFGSRWGIPRRYGTYEDAASDADVDVVYVATPC' A
#
# COMPACT_ATOMS: atom_id res chain seq x y z
N VAL A 1 -0.05 8.00 -4.49
CA VAL A 1 -1.06 7.00 -4.93
C VAL A 1 -1.88 7.45 -6.14
N GLN A 2 -2.24 8.74 -6.28
CA GLN A 2 -3.07 9.20 -7.40
C GLN A 2 -2.44 8.94 -8.78
N ILE A 3 -1.12 9.13 -8.90
CA ILE A 3 -0.36 8.78 -10.12
C ILE A 3 -0.37 7.26 -10.36
N LEU A 4 -0.22 6.44 -9.31
CA LEU A 4 -0.25 4.99 -9.44
C LEU A 4 -1.60 4.49 -9.98
N LYS A 5 -2.70 5.14 -9.58
CA LYS A 5 -4.05 4.82 -10.09
C LYS A 5 -4.27 5.20 -11.56
N GLN A 6 -3.38 5.99 -12.16
CA GLN A 6 -3.46 6.40 -13.56
C GLN A 6 -2.62 5.51 -14.48
N LEU A 7 -1.82 4.60 -13.93
CA LEU A 7 -1.01 3.68 -14.71
C LEU A 7 -1.91 2.60 -15.31
N GLU A 8 -1.96 2.55 -16.64
CA GLU A 8 -2.63 1.47 -17.35
C GLU A 8 -1.92 0.13 -17.04
N GLY A 9 -2.69 -0.88 -16.63
CA GLY A 9 -2.17 -2.19 -16.27
C GLY A 9 -1.66 -2.32 -14.83
N ALA A 10 -1.83 -1.32 -13.96
CA ALA A 10 -1.52 -1.42 -12.54
C ALA A 10 -2.76 -1.23 -11.66
N GLU A 11 -2.86 -2.04 -10.60
CA GLU A 11 -3.90 -1.93 -9.59
C GLU A 11 -3.27 -1.62 -8.22
N VAL A 12 -3.84 -0.67 -7.48
CA VAL A 12 -3.41 -0.39 -6.10
C VAL A 12 -4.13 -1.34 -5.14
N LEU A 13 -3.51 -2.48 -4.88
CA LEU A 13 -4.05 -3.56 -4.05
C LEU A 13 -3.91 -3.32 -2.53
N ALA A 14 -2.75 -2.79 -2.12
CA ALA A 14 -2.35 -2.75 -0.71
C ALA A 14 -1.63 -1.46 -0.30
N VAL A 15 -1.63 -1.19 1.01
CA VAL A 15 -0.76 -0.20 1.66
C VAL A 15 -0.05 -0.83 2.87
N GLY A 16 1.27 -0.63 2.96
CA GLY A 16 2.09 -0.99 4.11
C GLY A 16 2.56 0.23 4.90
N SER A 17 2.67 0.08 6.22
CA SER A 17 3.18 1.09 7.15
C SER A 17 4.00 0.42 8.26
N ARG A 18 4.66 1.21 9.11
CA ARG A 18 5.30 0.76 10.37
C ARG A 18 4.34 0.73 11.55
N SER A 19 3.07 1.07 11.32
CA SER A 19 2.00 1.00 12.30
C SER A 19 0.67 0.70 11.62
N ALA A 20 -0.14 -0.14 12.26
CA ALA A 20 -1.49 -0.48 11.79
C ALA A 20 -2.36 0.77 11.62
N GLU A 21 -2.35 1.69 12.59
CA GLU A 21 -3.10 2.94 12.53
C GLU A 21 -2.72 3.79 11.30
N GLY A 22 -1.44 3.84 10.96
CA GLY A 22 -0.96 4.56 9.76
C GLY A 22 -1.49 3.93 8.47
N ALA A 23 -1.45 2.60 8.38
CA ALA A 23 -1.97 1.85 7.23
C ALA A 23 -3.50 2.01 7.12
N ASP A 24 -4.22 1.95 8.23
CA ASP A 24 -5.67 2.13 8.29
C ASP A 24 -6.12 3.51 7.86
N ARG A 25 -5.47 4.55 8.42
CA ARG A 25 -5.77 5.94 8.05
C ARG A 25 -5.53 6.18 6.57
N PHE A 26 -4.41 5.68 6.02
CA PHE A 26 -4.09 5.87 4.61
C PHE A 26 -5.01 5.06 3.70
N GLY A 27 -5.24 3.78 4.03
CA GLY A 27 -6.11 2.90 3.28
C GLY A 27 -7.55 3.40 3.24
N SER A 28 -8.06 3.90 4.36
CA SER A 28 -9.41 4.50 4.44
C SER A 28 -9.52 5.76 3.58
N ARG A 29 -8.49 6.63 3.59
CA ARG A 29 -8.47 7.85 2.78
C ARG A 29 -8.53 7.59 1.27
N TRP A 30 -7.92 6.50 0.81
CA TRP A 30 -7.74 6.23 -0.63
C TRP A 30 -8.52 5.02 -1.15
N GLY A 31 -9.32 4.38 -0.29
CA GLY A 31 -10.10 3.20 -0.62
C GLY A 31 -9.24 1.98 -0.93
N ILE A 32 -8.12 1.79 -0.23
CA ILE A 32 -7.23 0.64 -0.41
C ILE A 32 -7.68 -0.48 0.55
N PRO A 33 -8.04 -1.66 0.04
CA PRO A 33 -8.66 -2.71 0.84
C PRO A 33 -7.65 -3.41 1.75
N ARG A 34 -6.46 -3.76 1.25
CA ARG A 34 -5.43 -4.48 2.02
C ARG A 34 -4.52 -3.50 2.74
N ARG A 35 -4.33 -3.71 4.05
CA ARG A 35 -3.64 -2.77 4.92
C ARG A 35 -2.74 -3.53 5.89
N TYR A 36 -1.46 -3.20 5.87
CA TYR A 36 -0.43 -3.92 6.62
C TYR A 36 0.29 -2.98 7.58
N GLY A 37 0.36 -3.39 8.85
CA GLY A 37 1.00 -2.63 9.92
C GLY A 37 2.51 -2.84 10.03
N THR A 38 3.06 -3.76 9.23
CA THR A 38 4.49 -4.04 9.08
C THR A 38 4.83 -4.14 7.60
N TYR A 39 6.12 -4.00 7.25
CA TYR A 39 6.56 -4.16 5.87
C TYR A 39 6.70 -5.63 5.49
N GLU A 40 7.02 -6.48 6.46
CA GLU A 40 7.14 -7.91 6.33
C GLU A 40 5.80 -8.55 5.93
N ASP A 41 4.69 -8.13 6.53
CA ASP A 41 3.36 -8.61 6.15
C ASP A 41 2.99 -8.17 4.73
N ALA A 42 3.30 -6.92 4.36
CA ALA A 42 3.07 -6.42 3.01
C ALA A 42 3.92 -7.13 1.95
N ALA A 43 5.17 -7.46 2.29
CA ALA A 43 6.10 -8.16 1.41
C ALA A 43 5.79 -9.67 1.30
N SER A 44 5.02 -10.22 2.24
CA SER A 44 4.59 -11.62 2.24
C SER A 44 3.30 -11.84 1.45
N ASP A 45 2.63 -10.78 0.97
CA ASP A 45 1.45 -10.89 0.13
C ASP A 45 1.85 -11.37 -1.28
N ALA A 46 1.43 -12.60 -1.61
CA ALA A 46 1.76 -13.25 -2.88
C ALA A 46 1.10 -12.59 -4.11
N ASP A 47 0.07 -11.77 -3.91
CA ASP A 47 -0.58 -11.03 -5.00
C ASP A 47 0.07 -9.66 -5.26
N VAL A 48 1.13 -9.29 -4.52
CA VAL A 48 1.84 -8.02 -4.71
C VAL A 48 3.03 -8.23 -5.65
N ASP A 49 2.93 -7.71 -6.86
CA ASP A 49 4.00 -7.78 -7.85
C ASP A 49 5.14 -6.77 -7.60
N VAL A 50 4.79 -5.54 -7.18
CA VAL A 50 5.72 -4.40 -7.09
C VAL A 50 5.38 -3.54 -5.87
N VAL A 51 6.42 -3.09 -5.15
CA VAL A 51 6.29 -2.16 -4.01
C VAL A 51 6.88 -0.79 -4.37
N TYR A 52 6.07 0.26 -4.23
CA TYR A 52 6.52 1.65 -4.32
C TYR A 52 6.78 2.23 -2.91
N VAL A 53 8.03 2.51 -2.59
CA VAL A 53 8.45 3.03 -1.28
C VAL A 53 8.40 4.57 -1.29
N ALA A 54 7.39 5.14 -0.65
CA ALA A 54 7.11 6.58 -0.61
C ALA A 54 7.48 7.24 0.74
N THR A 55 8.51 6.74 1.42
CA THR A 55 8.92 7.27 2.74
C THR A 55 9.68 8.59 2.56
N PRO A 56 9.35 9.67 3.30
CA PRO A 56 10.10 10.92 3.25
C PRO A 56 11.57 10.72 3.62
N CYS A 57 12.46 11.48 2.97
CA CYS A 57 13.86 11.65 3.39
C CYS A 57 14.00 12.71 4.48
#